data_AF-A0A7S4T1M5-F1
#
_entry.id   AF-A0A7S4T1M5-F1
#
_cell.length_a   1.000
_cell.length_b   1.000
_cell.length_c   1.000
_cell.angle_alpha   90.00
_cell.angle_beta   90.00
_cell.angle_gamma   90.00
#
_symmetry.space_group_name_H-M   'P 1'
#
loop_
_entity.id
_entity.type
_entity.pdbx_description
1 polymer ?
#
loop_
_entity_poly.entity_id
_entity_poly.type
_entity_poly.pdbx_seq_one_letter_code
_entity_poly.pdbx_strand_id
1 'polypeptide(L)'
;KVRPVGRAPGAARPGGEVLSTALRMSSRQMSSTILTSERGGKTDDESSRSSDGEDNTGAEDVLHHEYEPLEESVYGWAVSMIVRDIVWLNVGTSVPMGRAARVIDALLVVIGTILLQVFLLLAVSRLLSAPAVASIREVYGEYEMLMYPNHTQLTVNGFARGVPGYMQEERFLLMKNETAKTVCQIPLSHPWYLMSIIFIWTMTCQVELRTIFESAVRLLWVTPIVRSASEVIRSEEEEEGAVHVDGLTCLMKVVIGFLVLLPRTMTLLSLLWLGGRWLTATLGLGDVLLNGLALEFLVILKELLYNVCISHRTRVDTQRLLVKPFLETDQATFSSFFEGKVWGILSAAWAVLYVYQFQLVLPDYRWDLRVPCGKYIPVGPLM
;
A
#
# COMPACT_ATOMS: atom_id res chain seq x y z
N LYS A 1 11.65 -12.13 -63.45
CA LYS A 1 11.54 -13.34 -62.59
C LYS A 1 11.57 -12.88 -61.14
N VAL A 2 10.41 -12.49 -60.62
CA VAL A 2 10.23 -11.86 -59.30
C VAL A 2 9.96 -12.96 -58.28
N ARG A 3 10.78 -13.07 -57.23
CA ARG A 3 10.56 -14.01 -56.11
C ARG A 3 9.64 -13.37 -55.06
N PRO A 4 8.69 -14.11 -54.48
CA PRO A 4 7.84 -13.60 -53.42
C PRO A 4 8.60 -13.56 -52.08
N VAL A 5 8.39 -12.49 -51.33
CA VAL A 5 8.89 -12.29 -49.96
C VAL A 5 8.05 -13.16 -49.01
N GLY A 6 8.74 -13.99 -48.23
CA GLY A 6 8.16 -14.93 -47.28
C GLY A 6 7.50 -14.24 -46.09
N ARG A 7 6.35 -14.78 -45.70
CA ARG A 7 5.51 -14.42 -44.56
C ARG A 7 6.18 -14.88 -43.26
N ALA A 8 6.44 -13.97 -42.32
CA ALA A 8 6.98 -14.30 -41.00
C ALA A 8 5.92 -14.98 -40.10
N PRO A 9 6.33 -15.93 -39.23
CA PRO A 9 5.42 -16.63 -38.33
C PRO A 9 4.96 -15.76 -37.16
N GLY A 10 3.69 -15.91 -36.78
CA GLY A 10 3.02 -15.12 -35.75
C GLY A 10 3.65 -15.27 -34.37
N ALA A 11 3.92 -14.13 -33.75
CA ALA A 11 4.29 -14.03 -32.34
C ALA A 11 3.07 -14.34 -31.46
N ALA A 12 3.09 -15.50 -30.80
CA ALA A 12 2.19 -15.81 -29.70
C ALA A 12 2.49 -14.87 -28.52
N ARG A 13 1.47 -14.17 -28.02
CA ARG A 13 1.59 -13.23 -26.88
C ARG A 13 1.64 -14.00 -25.55
N PRO A 14 2.73 -13.95 -24.76
CA PRO A 14 2.83 -14.64 -23.48
C PRO A 14 2.34 -13.75 -22.31
N GLY A 15 1.13 -13.22 -22.40
CA GLY A 15 0.60 -12.24 -21.43
C GLY A 15 -0.39 -12.78 -20.40
N GLY A 16 -0.95 -13.97 -20.59
CA GLY A 16 -2.11 -14.45 -19.82
C GLY A 16 -1.78 -15.09 -18.45
N GLU A 17 -0.67 -15.82 -18.34
CA GLU A 17 -0.39 -16.61 -17.12
C GLU A 17 0.15 -15.77 -15.96
N VAL A 18 0.88 -14.69 -16.26
CA VAL A 18 1.43 -13.80 -15.23
C VAL A 18 0.31 -13.02 -14.53
N LEU A 19 -0.69 -12.56 -15.29
CA LEU A 19 -1.85 -11.83 -14.74
C LEU A 19 -2.73 -12.71 -13.86
N SER A 20 -2.93 -13.98 -14.25
CA SER A 20 -3.69 -14.96 -13.46
C SER A 20 -3.03 -15.27 -12.12
N THR A 21 -1.69 -15.36 -12.10
CA THR A 21 -0.93 -15.63 -10.87
C THR A 21 -0.96 -14.43 -9.92
N ALA A 22 -0.81 -13.21 -10.44
CA ALA A 22 -0.89 -11.98 -9.65
C ALA A 22 -2.28 -11.78 -9.01
N LEU A 23 -3.35 -11.98 -9.78
CA LEU A 23 -4.74 -11.86 -9.27
C LEU A 23 -5.06 -12.91 -8.20
N ARG A 24 -4.50 -14.12 -8.30
CA ARG A 24 -4.65 -15.16 -7.25
C ARG A 24 -3.89 -14.81 -5.98
N MET A 25 -2.78 -14.07 -6.05
CA MET A 25 -2.05 -13.62 -4.87
C MET A 25 -2.77 -12.47 -4.17
N SER A 26 -3.25 -11.46 -4.93
CA SER A 26 -4.03 -10.33 -4.38
C SER A 26 -5.35 -10.78 -3.74
N SER A 27 -6.07 -11.71 -4.38
CA SER A 27 -7.31 -12.30 -3.81
C SER A 27 -7.06 -13.12 -2.53
N ARG A 28 -5.89 -13.77 -2.40
CA ARG A 28 -5.51 -14.50 -1.19
C ARG A 28 -5.14 -13.55 -0.04
N GLN A 29 -4.50 -12.42 -0.29
CA GLN A 29 -4.23 -11.41 0.73
C GLN A 29 -5.53 -10.78 1.27
N MET A 30 -6.46 -10.38 0.40
CA MET A 30 -7.77 -9.86 0.84
C MET A 30 -8.59 -10.91 1.62
N SER A 31 -8.50 -12.19 1.24
CA SER A 31 -9.18 -13.26 1.96
C SER A 31 -8.51 -13.59 3.29
N SER A 32 -7.18 -13.45 3.40
CA SER A 32 -6.42 -13.73 4.62
C SER A 32 -6.77 -12.75 5.74
N THR A 33 -6.93 -11.46 5.44
CA THR A 33 -7.29 -10.44 6.43
C THR A 33 -8.73 -10.60 6.94
N ILE A 34 -9.63 -11.14 6.11
CA ILE A 34 -11.02 -11.43 6.51
C ILE A 34 -11.08 -12.73 7.32
N LEU A 35 -10.31 -13.76 6.95
CA LEU A 35 -10.36 -15.08 7.60
C LEU A 35 -9.63 -15.16 8.95
N THR A 36 -8.70 -14.25 9.25
CA THR A 36 -8.14 -14.14 10.61
C THR A 36 -9.16 -13.69 11.65
N SER A 37 -10.31 -13.14 11.23
CA SER A 37 -11.39 -12.75 12.13
C SER A 37 -12.33 -13.92 12.53
N GLU A 38 -12.29 -15.07 11.86
CA GLU A 38 -13.31 -16.14 12.05
C GLU A 38 -12.81 -17.40 12.79
N ARG A 39 -11.55 -17.45 13.24
CA ARG A 39 -10.95 -18.71 13.74
C ARG A 39 -10.91 -18.91 15.26
N GLY A 40 -11.60 -18.06 16.04
CA GLY A 40 -11.61 -18.09 17.51
C GLY A 40 -12.91 -18.64 18.14
N GLY A 41 -13.53 -19.67 17.56
CA GLY A 41 -14.80 -20.23 18.06
C GLY A 41 -14.76 -21.75 18.14
N LYS A 42 -13.98 -22.31 19.08
CA LYS A 42 -14.10 -23.72 19.44
C LYS A 42 -14.87 -23.81 20.76
N THR A 43 -16.18 -23.98 20.62
CA THR A 43 -17.11 -24.35 21.68
C THR A 43 -16.77 -25.76 22.16
N ASP A 44 -16.10 -25.86 23.30
CA ASP A 44 -16.11 -27.09 24.08
C ASP A 44 -17.38 -27.07 24.95
N ASP A 45 -18.41 -27.72 24.43
CA ASP A 45 -19.54 -28.25 25.19
C ASP A 45 -19.03 -29.30 26.19
N GLU A 46 -19.15 -29.05 27.50
CA GLU A 46 -19.77 -30.04 28.40
C GLU A 46 -20.05 -29.48 29.80
N SER A 47 -21.34 -29.37 30.10
CA SER A 47 -21.96 -29.85 31.34
C SER A 47 -21.51 -29.25 32.69
N SER A 48 -22.31 -28.33 33.24
CA SER A 48 -23.07 -28.59 34.48
C SER A 48 -24.11 -27.50 34.79
N ARG A 49 -25.35 -27.96 35.01
CA ARG A 49 -26.55 -27.23 35.45
C ARG A 49 -26.43 -26.67 36.88
N SER A 50 -26.78 -25.40 37.05
CA SER A 50 -27.63 -24.82 38.12
C SER A 50 -27.78 -23.32 37.82
N SER A 51 -28.83 -22.85 37.14
CA SER A 51 -30.21 -22.65 37.62
C SER A 51 -30.27 -21.98 39.00
N ASP A 52 -30.00 -20.68 39.05
CA ASP A 52 -30.78 -19.73 39.84
C ASP A 52 -30.80 -18.38 39.10
N GLY A 53 -32.01 -17.88 38.88
CA GLY A 53 -32.29 -16.70 38.07
C GLY A 53 -32.05 -15.42 38.85
N GLU A 54 -30.97 -14.72 38.52
CA GLU A 54 -30.84 -13.30 38.78
C GLU A 54 -30.92 -12.54 37.46
N ASP A 55 -31.84 -11.58 37.45
CA ASP A 55 -32.23 -10.70 36.36
C ASP A 55 -31.05 -9.77 36.02
N ASN A 56 -30.08 -10.28 35.27
CA ASN A 56 -28.87 -9.56 34.86
C ASN A 56 -29.18 -8.62 33.68
N THR A 57 -30.07 -7.66 33.91
CA THR A 57 -30.41 -6.60 32.97
C THR A 57 -29.29 -5.56 32.96
N GLY A 58 -28.21 -5.84 32.20
CA GLY A 58 -27.17 -4.85 31.94
C GLY A 58 -25.74 -5.37 31.90
N ALA A 59 -25.49 -6.67 31.67
CA ALA A 59 -24.15 -7.13 31.33
C ALA A 59 -23.77 -6.52 29.97
N GLU A 60 -23.08 -5.38 30.00
CA GLU A 60 -22.45 -4.77 28.84
C GLU A 60 -21.50 -5.82 28.22
N ASP A 61 -21.60 -5.99 26.91
CA ASP A 61 -20.74 -6.88 26.13
C ASP A 61 -19.32 -6.29 26.11
N VAL A 62 -18.54 -6.57 27.16
CA VAL A 62 -17.14 -6.15 27.30
C VAL A 62 -16.28 -7.21 26.65
N LEU A 63 -15.73 -6.89 25.48
CA LEU A 63 -14.76 -7.75 24.82
C LEU A 63 -13.38 -7.51 25.44
N HIS A 64 -12.83 -8.55 26.09
CA HIS A 64 -11.44 -8.55 26.52
C HIS A 64 -10.55 -8.90 25.33
N HIS A 65 -9.61 -8.01 25.00
CA HIS A 65 -8.66 -8.27 23.92
C HIS A 65 -7.47 -9.07 24.45
N GLU A 66 -7.25 -10.24 23.86
CA GLU A 66 -6.04 -11.03 24.06
C GLU A 66 -4.81 -10.33 23.46
N TYR A 67 -3.63 -10.71 23.92
CA TYR A 67 -2.40 -10.17 23.35
C TYR A 67 -2.27 -10.59 21.88
N GLU A 68 -1.91 -9.65 21.02
CA GLU A 68 -1.82 -9.91 19.58
C GLU A 68 -0.37 -10.24 19.18
N PRO A 69 -0.17 -11.20 18.26
CA PRO A 69 1.13 -11.46 17.69
C PRO A 69 1.60 -10.28 16.81
N LEU A 70 2.92 -10.12 16.69
CA LEU A 70 3.50 -9.17 15.74
C LEU A 70 3.19 -9.53 14.28
N GLU A 71 3.08 -8.51 13.43
CA GLU A 71 2.88 -8.65 11.98
C GLU A 71 3.95 -9.58 11.36
N GLU A 72 3.52 -10.52 10.52
CA GLU A 72 4.39 -11.43 9.75
C GLU A 72 5.10 -10.72 8.59
N SER A 73 6.00 -9.80 8.92
CA SER A 73 6.81 -9.07 7.95
C SER A 73 8.27 -9.00 8.39
N VAL A 74 9.17 -8.59 7.48
CA VAL A 74 10.57 -8.30 7.81
C VAL A 74 10.67 -7.33 8.99
N TYR A 75 9.76 -6.35 9.06
CA TYR A 75 9.72 -5.34 10.11
C TYR A 75 9.26 -5.93 11.45
N GLY A 76 8.19 -6.73 11.47
CA GLY A 76 7.71 -7.38 12.70
C GLY A 76 8.71 -8.40 13.26
N TRP A 77 9.38 -9.16 12.38
CA TRP A 77 10.48 -10.03 12.79
C TRP A 77 11.67 -9.26 13.36
N ALA A 78 12.06 -8.15 12.74
CA ALA A 78 13.16 -7.33 13.27
C ALA A 78 12.83 -6.75 14.64
N VAL A 79 11.59 -6.26 14.84
CA VAL A 79 11.11 -5.84 16.16
C VAL A 79 11.21 -7.00 17.16
N SER A 80 10.74 -8.20 16.79
CA SER A 80 10.81 -9.38 17.65
C SER A 80 12.24 -9.75 18.05
N MET A 81 13.18 -9.75 17.10
CA MET A 81 14.59 -10.03 17.39
C MET A 81 15.22 -8.95 18.27
N ILE A 82 14.96 -7.67 17.99
CA ILE A 82 15.48 -6.55 18.80
C ILE A 82 14.98 -6.66 20.24
N VAL A 83 13.67 -6.83 20.44
CA VAL A 83 13.08 -6.91 21.79
C VAL A 83 13.62 -8.13 22.52
N ARG A 84 13.50 -9.32 21.91
CA ARG A 84 13.84 -10.57 22.59
C ARG A 84 15.34 -10.72 22.83
N ASP A 85 16.16 -10.59 21.80
CA ASP A 85 17.58 -10.92 21.91
C ASP A 85 18.35 -9.88 22.73
N ILE A 86 17.93 -8.60 22.75
CA ILE A 86 18.53 -7.60 23.67
C ILE A 86 18.16 -7.92 25.12
N VAL A 87 16.95 -8.39 25.41
CA VAL A 87 16.58 -8.82 26.78
C VAL A 87 17.47 -9.97 27.23
N TRP A 88 17.64 -11.01 26.41
CA TRP A 88 18.51 -12.15 26.74
C TRP A 88 19.98 -11.77 26.90
N LEU A 89 20.47 -10.80 26.11
CA LEU A 89 21.83 -10.28 26.27
C LEU A 89 22.03 -9.58 27.61
N ASN A 90 21.02 -8.86 28.10
CA ASN A 90 21.08 -8.16 29.38
C ASN A 90 20.90 -9.08 30.59
N VAL A 91 20.03 -10.10 30.50
CA VAL A 91 19.82 -11.09 31.58
C VAL A 91 21.04 -12.01 31.75
N GLY A 92 21.85 -12.15 30.69
CA GLY A 92 22.99 -13.05 30.67
C GLY A 92 22.60 -14.38 30.05
N THR A 93 23.12 -14.65 28.85
CA THR A 93 22.89 -15.89 28.12
C THR A 93 24.22 -16.63 27.93
N SER A 94 24.18 -17.97 27.83
CA SER A 94 25.36 -18.79 27.55
C SER A 94 25.91 -18.59 26.13
N VAL A 95 25.12 -18.01 25.22
CA VAL A 95 25.46 -17.83 23.80
C VAL A 95 25.31 -16.37 23.32
N PRO A 96 26.02 -15.39 23.93
CA PRO A 96 25.79 -13.97 23.66
C PRO A 96 26.12 -13.59 22.22
N MET A 97 27.19 -14.16 21.65
CA MET A 97 27.60 -13.88 20.28
C MET A 97 26.54 -14.29 19.25
N GLY A 98 25.86 -15.43 19.46
CA GLY A 98 24.80 -15.90 18.57
C GLY A 98 23.58 -14.99 18.60
N ARG A 99 23.21 -14.47 19.78
CA ARG A 99 22.11 -13.50 19.94
C ARG A 99 22.43 -12.15 19.29
N ALA A 100 23.64 -11.63 19.51
CA ALA A 100 24.09 -10.40 18.86
C ALA A 100 24.10 -10.55 17.32
N ALA A 101 24.59 -11.68 16.80
CA ALA A 101 24.57 -11.96 15.37
C ALA A 101 23.16 -11.97 14.78
N ARG A 102 22.15 -12.51 15.49
CA ARG A 102 20.74 -12.48 15.05
C ARG A 102 20.16 -11.07 14.98
N VAL A 103 20.47 -10.22 15.96
CA VAL A 103 20.03 -8.81 15.93
C VAL A 103 20.69 -8.07 14.75
N ILE A 104 21.98 -8.29 14.52
CA ILE A 104 22.71 -7.71 13.39
C ILE A 104 22.11 -8.18 12.07
N ASP A 105 21.86 -9.49 11.91
CA ASP A 105 21.21 -10.05 10.73
C ASP A 105 19.84 -9.41 10.48
N ALA A 106 19.02 -9.26 11.52
CA ALA A 106 17.73 -8.61 11.42
C ALA A 106 17.82 -7.15 10.93
N LEU A 107 18.77 -6.39 11.48
CA LEU A 107 19.01 -5.02 11.04
C LEU A 107 19.52 -4.96 9.59
N LEU A 108 20.41 -5.87 9.19
CA LEU A 108 20.91 -5.94 7.82
C LEU A 108 19.81 -6.25 6.81
N VAL A 109 18.90 -7.18 7.14
CA VAL A 109 17.77 -7.53 6.27
C VAL A 109 16.76 -6.38 6.18
N VAL A 110 16.47 -5.65 7.28
CA VAL A 110 15.63 -4.45 7.26
C VAL A 110 16.25 -3.36 6.38
N ILE A 111 17.54 -3.05 6.59
CA ILE A 111 18.26 -2.05 5.79
C ILE A 111 18.28 -2.47 4.31
N GLY A 112 18.57 -3.74 4.02
CA GLY A 112 18.53 -4.28 2.66
C GLY A 112 17.16 -4.15 2.02
N THR A 113 16.09 -4.41 2.77
CA THR A 113 14.71 -4.25 2.31
C THR A 113 14.39 -2.79 1.98
N ILE A 114 14.77 -1.85 2.86
CA ILE A 114 14.57 -0.41 2.65
C ILE A 114 15.37 0.05 1.42
N LEU A 115 16.64 -0.33 1.30
CA LEU A 115 17.48 0.03 0.15
C LEU A 115 16.91 -0.52 -1.15
N LEU A 116 16.42 -1.76 -1.17
CA LEU A 116 15.78 -2.34 -2.34
C LEU A 116 14.48 -1.60 -2.71
N GLN A 117 13.63 -1.30 -1.72
CA GLN A 117 12.41 -0.52 -1.95
C GLN A 117 12.72 0.88 -2.50
N VAL A 118 13.68 1.60 -1.91
CA VAL A 118 14.11 2.92 -2.38
C VAL A 118 14.70 2.83 -3.79
N PHE A 119 15.52 1.82 -4.07
CA PHE A 119 16.06 1.59 -5.42
C PHE A 119 14.95 1.40 -6.45
N LEU A 120 13.97 0.55 -6.15
CA LEU A 120 12.84 0.31 -7.06
C LEU A 120 11.97 1.56 -7.22
N LEU A 121 11.73 2.33 -6.16
CA LEU A 121 11.03 3.62 -6.24
C LEU A 121 11.76 4.61 -7.15
N LEU A 122 13.08 4.71 -7.01
CA LEU A 122 13.90 5.56 -7.89
C LEU A 122 13.86 5.08 -9.34
N ALA A 123 13.88 3.76 -9.57
CA ALA A 123 13.76 3.17 -10.90
C ALA A 123 12.38 3.48 -11.51
N VAL A 124 11.28 3.29 -10.78
CA VAL A 124 9.93 3.65 -11.23
C VAL A 124 9.84 5.14 -11.53
N SER A 125 10.41 6.00 -10.67
CA SER A 125 10.38 7.44 -10.88
C SER A 125 11.13 7.87 -12.14
N ARG A 126 12.33 7.35 -12.37
CA ARG A 126 13.21 7.79 -13.45
C ARG A 126 12.94 7.08 -14.78
N LEU A 127 12.69 5.78 -14.73
CA LEU A 127 12.60 4.94 -15.94
C LEU A 127 11.17 4.79 -16.43
N LEU A 128 10.15 4.91 -15.56
CA LEU A 128 8.75 4.69 -15.93
C LEU A 128 7.96 6.00 -15.89
N SER A 129 7.92 6.66 -14.73
CA SER A 129 7.10 7.86 -14.53
C SER A 129 7.58 9.06 -15.35
N ALA A 130 8.89 9.35 -15.37
CA ALA A 130 9.40 10.52 -16.11
C ALA A 130 9.17 10.42 -17.63
N PRO A 131 9.47 9.29 -18.32
CA PRO A 131 9.14 9.13 -19.74
C PRO A 131 7.64 9.15 -20.02
N ALA A 132 6.82 8.53 -19.17
CA ALA A 132 5.37 8.56 -19.31
C ALA A 132 4.83 10.00 -19.22
N VAL A 133 5.32 10.79 -18.26
CA VAL A 133 4.96 12.21 -18.10
C VAL A 133 5.41 13.05 -19.30
N ALA A 134 6.58 12.77 -19.88
CA ALA A 134 7.02 13.46 -21.09
C ALA A 134 6.12 13.13 -22.29
N SER A 135 5.82 11.85 -22.48
CA SER A 135 5.00 11.37 -23.60
C SER A 135 3.56 11.90 -23.55
N ILE A 136 2.91 11.88 -22.39
CA ILE A 136 1.55 12.44 -22.25
C ILE A 136 1.52 13.97 -22.48
N ARG A 137 2.59 14.68 -22.08
CA ARG A 137 2.72 16.13 -22.30
C ARG A 137 2.93 16.48 -23.76
N GLU A 138 3.66 15.65 -24.50
CA GLU A 138 3.85 15.77 -25.95
C GLU A 138 2.50 15.60 -26.67
N VAL A 139 1.79 14.49 -26.42
CA VAL A 139 0.47 14.21 -27.01
C VAL A 139 -0.54 15.32 -26.69
N TYR A 140 -0.59 15.78 -25.43
CA TYR A 140 -1.48 16.88 -25.05
C TYR A 140 -1.04 18.22 -25.66
N GLY A 141 0.26 18.46 -25.82
CA GLY A 141 0.80 19.65 -26.48
C GLY A 141 0.43 19.72 -27.96
N GLU A 142 0.47 18.60 -28.68
CA GLU A 142 -0.02 18.52 -30.07
C GLU A 142 -1.50 18.86 -30.18
N TYR A 143 -2.31 18.35 -29.26
CA TYR A 143 -3.73 18.69 -29.16
C TYR A 143 -3.93 20.20 -28.94
N GLU A 144 -3.24 20.79 -27.97
CA GLU A 144 -3.31 22.22 -27.65
C GLU A 144 -2.93 23.10 -28.84
N MET A 145 -1.86 22.77 -29.58
CA MET A 145 -1.47 23.51 -30.78
C MET A 145 -2.53 23.50 -31.88
N LEU A 146 -3.26 22.38 -32.04
CA LEU A 146 -4.33 22.29 -33.02
C LEU A 146 -5.56 23.11 -32.60
N MET A 147 -5.93 23.05 -31.32
CA MET A 147 -7.14 23.67 -30.79
C MET A 147 -7.02 25.19 -30.62
N TYR A 148 -5.80 25.71 -30.43
CA TYR A 148 -5.51 27.13 -30.18
C TYR A 148 -4.57 27.73 -31.24
N PRO A 149 -5.03 27.93 -32.48
CA PRO A 149 -4.18 28.47 -33.56
C PRO A 149 -3.58 29.82 -33.20
N ASN A 150 -2.25 29.91 -33.17
CA ASN A 150 -1.50 31.13 -32.82
C ASN A 150 -1.79 31.66 -31.39
N HIS A 151 -2.47 30.89 -30.54
CA HIS A 151 -2.83 31.28 -29.18
C HIS A 151 -2.31 30.23 -28.18
N THR A 152 -1.06 29.79 -28.36
CA THR A 152 -0.36 28.92 -27.43
C THR A 152 0.82 29.62 -26.77
N GLN A 153 1.09 29.25 -25.52
CA GLN A 153 2.27 29.63 -24.76
C GLN A 153 3.06 28.39 -24.37
N LEU A 154 4.39 28.52 -24.26
CA LEU A 154 5.24 27.42 -23.79
C LEU A 154 5.26 27.40 -22.26
N THR A 155 5.04 26.21 -21.69
CA THR A 155 5.21 25.96 -20.25
C THR A 155 6.69 26.02 -19.85
N VAL A 156 6.95 26.05 -18.54
CA VAL A 156 8.31 25.90 -17.98
C VAL A 156 9.06 24.66 -18.48
N ASN A 157 8.33 23.64 -18.95
CA ASN A 157 8.87 22.39 -19.48
C ASN A 157 8.96 22.38 -21.03
N GLY A 158 8.67 23.50 -21.70
CA GLY A 158 8.77 23.61 -23.16
C GLY A 158 7.58 23.03 -23.95
N PHE A 159 6.48 22.65 -23.31
CA PHE A 159 5.28 22.15 -23.99
C PHE A 159 4.26 23.26 -24.22
N ALA A 160 3.61 23.27 -25.38
CA ALA A 160 2.57 24.24 -25.73
C ALA A 160 1.30 24.08 -24.89
N ARG A 161 0.67 25.21 -24.52
CA ARG A 161 -0.61 25.31 -23.81
C ARG A 161 -1.45 26.44 -24.39
N GLY A 162 -2.72 26.21 -24.64
CA GLY A 162 -3.64 27.22 -25.16
C GLY A 162 -3.89 28.36 -24.18
N VAL A 163 -4.13 29.56 -24.69
CA VAL A 163 -4.56 30.72 -23.90
C VAL A 163 -6.08 30.63 -23.67
N PRO A 164 -6.59 30.84 -22.44
CA PRO A 164 -8.03 30.76 -22.16
C PRO A 164 -8.86 31.66 -23.09
N GLY A 165 -9.99 31.15 -23.58
CA GLY A 165 -10.93 31.90 -24.43
C GLY A 165 -10.70 31.78 -25.95
N TYR A 166 -9.58 31.20 -26.40
CA TYR A 166 -9.25 31.05 -27.83
C TYR A 166 -9.42 29.62 -28.37
N MET A 167 -10.07 28.74 -27.61
CA MET A 167 -10.27 27.34 -27.98
C MET A 167 -11.26 27.22 -29.15
N GLN A 168 -10.86 26.53 -30.22
CA GLN A 168 -11.73 26.26 -31.37
C GLN A 168 -12.08 24.77 -31.44
N GLU A 169 -13.20 24.38 -30.80
CA GLU A 169 -13.62 22.97 -30.69
C GLU A 169 -13.78 22.26 -32.04
N GLU A 170 -14.22 22.98 -33.08
CA GLU A 170 -14.44 22.44 -34.43
C GLU A 170 -13.15 21.88 -35.06
N ARG A 171 -11.98 22.41 -34.67
CA ARG A 171 -10.69 21.94 -35.17
C ARG A 171 -10.35 20.53 -34.72
N PHE A 172 -11.00 20.02 -33.70
CA PHE A 172 -10.83 18.64 -33.29
C PHE A 172 -11.18 17.66 -34.43
N LEU A 173 -12.13 18.02 -35.31
CA LEU A 173 -12.49 17.23 -36.50
C LEU A 173 -11.38 17.19 -37.56
N LEU A 174 -10.44 18.13 -37.51
CA LEU A 174 -9.27 18.17 -38.39
C LEU A 174 -8.14 17.26 -37.89
N MET A 175 -8.22 16.78 -36.64
CA MET A 175 -7.22 15.89 -36.07
C MET A 175 -7.29 14.51 -36.74
N LYS A 176 -6.13 13.90 -37.00
CA LYS A 176 -6.09 12.50 -37.47
C LYS A 176 -6.76 11.60 -36.45
N ASN A 177 -7.58 10.65 -36.92
CA ASN A 177 -8.32 9.73 -36.05
C ASN A 177 -7.43 8.96 -35.05
N GLU A 178 -6.20 8.62 -35.43
CA GLU A 178 -5.25 7.94 -34.53
C GLU A 178 -4.81 8.86 -33.38
N THR A 179 -4.41 10.10 -33.67
CA THR A 179 -4.03 11.08 -32.64
C THR A 179 -5.21 11.43 -31.74
N ALA A 180 -6.40 11.63 -32.32
CA ALA A 180 -7.62 11.87 -31.56
C ALA A 180 -7.92 10.73 -30.59
N LYS A 181 -7.76 9.48 -31.04
CA LYS A 181 -7.92 8.30 -30.18
C LYS A 181 -6.90 8.29 -29.04
N THR A 182 -5.63 8.56 -29.31
CA THR A 182 -4.58 8.61 -28.28
C THR A 182 -4.84 9.72 -27.25
N VAL A 183 -5.23 10.91 -27.71
CA VAL A 183 -5.59 12.04 -26.84
C VAL A 183 -6.80 11.68 -25.97
N CYS A 184 -7.82 11.06 -26.54
CA CYS A 184 -9.00 10.64 -25.80
C CYS A 184 -8.76 9.48 -24.84
N GLN A 185 -7.67 8.74 -25.01
CA GLN A 185 -7.21 7.69 -24.11
C GLN A 185 -6.39 8.22 -22.91
N ILE A 186 -6.14 9.52 -22.82
CA ILE A 186 -5.55 10.16 -21.64
C ILE A 186 -6.51 9.97 -20.45
N PRO A 187 -6.08 9.40 -19.31
CA PRO A 187 -6.97 9.09 -18.19
C PRO A 187 -7.77 10.30 -17.65
N LEU A 188 -7.25 11.52 -17.78
CA LEU A 188 -7.94 12.75 -17.37
C LEU A 188 -9.17 13.10 -18.23
N SER A 189 -9.31 12.53 -19.44
CA SER A 189 -10.56 12.63 -20.21
C SER A 189 -11.73 11.89 -19.52
N HIS A 190 -11.41 10.94 -18.64
CA HIS A 190 -12.34 10.13 -17.84
C HIS A 190 -12.07 10.26 -16.34
N PRO A 191 -12.38 11.42 -15.73
CA PRO A 191 -12.10 11.67 -14.32
C PRO A 191 -12.63 10.58 -13.38
N TRP A 192 -13.83 10.07 -13.63
CA TRP A 192 -14.44 9.03 -12.77
C TRP A 192 -13.71 7.69 -12.82
N TYR A 193 -13.20 7.31 -13.99
CA TYR A 193 -12.42 6.09 -14.15
C TYR A 193 -11.06 6.24 -13.45
N LEU A 194 -10.36 7.35 -13.69
CA LEU A 194 -9.09 7.64 -13.03
C LEU A 194 -9.26 7.75 -11.51
N MET A 195 -10.28 8.46 -11.02
CA MET A 195 -10.57 8.58 -9.58
C MET A 195 -10.82 7.21 -8.94
N SER A 196 -11.55 6.31 -9.60
CA SER A 196 -11.75 4.94 -9.11
C SER A 196 -10.42 4.17 -8.98
N ILE A 197 -9.52 4.29 -9.96
CA ILE A 197 -8.21 3.62 -9.90
C ILE A 197 -7.33 4.23 -8.80
N ILE A 198 -7.26 5.57 -8.72
CA ILE A 198 -6.49 6.25 -7.68
C ILE A 198 -7.07 5.93 -6.30
N PHE A 199 -8.39 5.82 -6.17
CA PHE A 199 -9.05 5.40 -4.93
C PHE A 199 -8.64 3.98 -4.52
N ILE A 200 -8.69 3.01 -5.44
CA ILE A 200 -8.24 1.63 -5.18
C ILE A 200 -6.77 1.62 -4.76
N TRP A 201 -5.91 2.33 -5.51
CA TRP A 201 -4.50 2.45 -5.19
C TRP A 201 -4.26 3.05 -3.79
N THR A 202 -5.03 4.09 -3.44
CA THR A 202 -4.93 4.74 -2.13
C THR A 202 -5.38 3.81 -1.01
N MET A 203 -6.45 3.03 -1.21
CA MET A 203 -6.90 2.01 -0.26
C MET A 203 -5.82 0.94 -0.05
N THR A 204 -5.15 0.47 -1.12
CA THR A 204 -4.03 -0.47 -1.00
C THR A 204 -2.90 0.10 -0.14
N CYS A 205 -2.51 1.36 -0.36
CA CYS A 205 -1.51 2.01 0.50
C CYS A 205 -2.02 2.25 1.93
N GLN A 206 -3.31 2.52 2.12
CA GLN A 206 -3.87 2.79 3.45
C GLN A 206 -3.91 1.56 4.35
N VAL A 207 -4.18 0.37 3.81
CA VAL A 207 -4.09 -0.88 4.58
C VAL A 207 -2.71 -0.99 5.23
N GLU A 208 -1.65 -0.73 4.46
CA GLU A 208 -0.29 -0.71 4.98
C GLU A 208 -0.01 0.42 5.96
N LEU A 209 -0.52 1.62 5.68
CA LEU A 209 -0.33 2.77 6.54
C LEU A 209 -0.99 2.55 7.91
N ARG A 210 -2.18 1.93 7.93
CA ARG A 210 -2.89 1.55 9.15
C ARG A 210 -2.07 0.56 9.97
N THR A 211 -1.56 -0.51 9.35
CA THR A 211 -0.70 -1.49 10.05
C THR A 211 0.55 -0.84 10.65
N ILE A 212 1.18 0.09 9.93
CA ILE A 212 2.33 0.87 10.44
C ILE A 212 1.92 1.75 11.62
N PHE A 213 0.78 2.45 11.49
CA PHE A 213 0.27 3.33 12.52
C PHE A 213 -0.08 2.57 13.80
N GLU A 214 -0.82 1.47 13.69
CA GLU A 214 -1.15 0.60 14.83
C GLU A 214 0.11 0.03 15.49
N SER A 215 1.09 -0.40 14.70
CA SER A 215 2.38 -0.87 15.22
C SER A 215 3.13 0.25 15.94
N ALA A 216 3.14 1.46 15.40
CA ALA A 216 3.78 2.61 16.01
C ALA A 216 3.09 3.02 17.31
N VAL A 217 1.75 3.11 17.32
CA VAL A 217 0.93 3.40 18.50
C VAL A 217 1.19 2.37 19.58
N ARG A 218 1.08 1.06 19.28
CA ARG A 218 1.31 0.00 20.25
C ARG A 218 2.73 0.05 20.83
N LEU A 219 3.75 0.00 19.99
CA LEU A 219 5.15 -0.15 20.43
C LEU A 219 5.73 1.15 21.03
N LEU A 220 5.44 2.32 20.43
CA LEU A 220 6.07 3.57 20.84
C LEU A 220 5.27 4.31 21.90
N TRP A 221 3.94 4.30 21.84
CA TRP A 221 3.08 5.07 22.74
C TRP A 221 2.47 4.25 23.87
N VAL A 222 1.85 3.10 23.59
CA VAL A 222 1.13 2.31 24.61
C VAL A 222 2.09 1.58 25.54
N THR A 223 3.09 0.88 24.98
CA THR A 223 4.00 0.07 25.81
C THR A 223 4.81 0.99 26.74
N PRO A 224 4.77 0.83 28.07
CA PRO A 224 5.47 1.71 29.00
C PRO A 224 7.00 1.61 28.87
N ILE A 225 7.71 2.65 29.33
CA ILE A 225 9.18 2.64 29.37
C ILE A 225 9.65 1.97 30.65
N VAL A 226 10.40 0.87 30.52
CA VAL A 226 11.02 0.16 31.66
C VAL A 226 12.50 0.50 31.77
N ARG A 227 13.02 0.49 33.01
CA ARG A 227 14.44 0.81 33.29
C ARG A 227 15.35 -0.40 33.11
N SER A 228 14.85 -1.58 33.43
CA SER A 228 15.60 -2.84 33.31
C SER A 228 15.06 -3.68 32.16
N ALA A 229 15.97 -4.31 31.41
CA ALA A 229 15.61 -5.23 30.35
C ALA A 229 14.97 -6.53 30.88
N SER A 230 15.22 -6.90 32.14
CA SER A 230 14.60 -8.08 32.76
C SER A 230 13.10 -7.95 32.98
N GLU A 231 12.56 -6.72 33.02
CA GLU A 231 11.14 -6.44 33.20
C GLU A 231 10.37 -6.37 31.88
N VAL A 232 11.06 -6.49 30.74
CA VAL A 232 10.45 -6.38 29.39
C VAL A 232 9.59 -7.59 29.06
N ILE A 233 10.01 -8.78 29.50
CA ILE A 233 9.37 -10.05 29.17
C ILE A 233 8.84 -10.70 30.45
N ARG A 234 7.54 -10.99 30.46
CA ARG A 234 6.98 -11.98 31.38
C ARG A 234 6.75 -13.28 30.61
N SER A 235 7.39 -14.35 31.06
CA SER A 235 7.05 -15.71 30.65
C SER A 235 5.99 -16.21 31.61
N GLU A 236 4.76 -16.42 31.13
CA GLU A 236 3.78 -17.16 31.88
C GLU A 236 4.16 -18.65 31.84
N GLU A 237 4.19 -19.30 33.00
CA GLU A 237 4.56 -20.72 33.11
C GLU A 237 3.46 -21.66 32.57
N GLU A 238 2.25 -21.14 32.37
CA GLU A 238 1.05 -21.93 32.02
C GLU A 238 0.76 -22.00 30.51
N GLU A 239 1.13 -21.00 29.71
CA GLU A 239 0.91 -21.02 28.25
C GLU A 239 2.17 -21.45 27.47
N GLU A 240 1.99 -22.26 26.42
CA GLU A 240 3.00 -22.97 25.61
C GLU A 240 4.11 -22.09 24.95
N GLY A 241 4.94 -21.44 25.76
CA GLY A 241 6.07 -20.63 25.31
C GLY A 241 5.67 -19.31 24.61
N ALA A 242 4.49 -18.78 24.92
CA ALA A 242 4.13 -17.40 24.59
C ALA A 242 4.99 -16.43 25.43
N VAL A 243 5.35 -15.30 24.82
CA VAL A 243 6.22 -14.30 25.43
C VAL A 243 5.51 -12.95 25.38
N HIS A 244 5.08 -12.46 26.55
CA HIS A 244 4.37 -11.19 26.64
C HIS A 244 5.35 -10.03 26.82
N VAL A 245 5.16 -8.97 26.01
CA VAL A 245 5.95 -7.74 26.10
C VAL A 245 5.20 -6.71 26.96
N ASP A 246 5.65 -6.55 28.21
CA ASP A 246 5.03 -5.64 29.17
C ASP A 246 5.59 -4.21 29.11
N GLY A 247 6.81 -4.04 28.60
CA GLY A 247 7.50 -2.77 28.58
C GLY A 247 8.64 -2.74 27.57
N LEU A 248 9.10 -1.56 27.16
CA LEU A 248 10.26 -1.41 26.28
C LEU A 248 11.23 -0.38 26.86
N THR A 249 12.53 -0.64 26.74
CA THR A 249 13.52 0.37 27.12
C THR A 249 13.49 1.57 26.17
N CYS A 250 13.89 2.75 26.63
CA CYS A 250 13.92 3.96 25.80
C CYS A 250 14.78 3.77 24.53
N LEU A 251 15.93 3.12 24.67
CA LEU A 251 16.83 2.84 23.54
C LEU A 251 16.15 1.93 22.49
N MET A 252 15.46 0.87 22.91
CA MET A 252 14.72 0.00 21.99
C MET A 252 13.66 0.78 21.21
N LYS A 253 12.89 1.65 21.90
CA LYS A 253 11.88 2.49 21.24
C LYS A 253 12.49 3.43 20.20
N VAL A 254 13.63 4.07 20.52
CA VAL A 254 14.34 4.94 19.57
C VAL A 254 14.81 4.16 18.35
N VAL A 255 15.40 2.97 18.56
CA VAL A 255 15.87 2.09 17.48
C VAL A 255 14.71 1.63 16.60
N ILE A 256 13.63 1.12 17.19
CA ILE A 256 12.43 0.67 16.45
C ILE A 256 11.78 1.84 15.70
N GLY A 257 11.59 2.98 16.37
CA GLY A 257 10.97 4.15 15.76
C GLY A 257 11.77 4.69 14.59
N PHE A 258 13.09 4.88 14.76
CA PHE A 258 13.92 5.56 13.78
C PHE A 258 14.47 4.64 12.67
N LEU A 259 14.79 3.38 12.98
CA LEU A 259 15.37 2.46 11.99
C LEU A 259 14.35 1.54 11.32
N VAL A 260 13.17 1.33 11.92
CA VAL A 260 12.17 0.39 11.41
C VAL A 260 10.92 1.13 10.92
N LEU A 261 10.25 1.88 11.80
CA LEU A 261 8.93 2.47 11.51
C LEU A 261 8.99 3.72 10.63
N LEU A 262 9.91 4.65 10.93
CA LEU A 262 10.04 5.89 10.16
C LEU A 262 10.41 5.65 8.69
N PRO A 263 11.43 4.85 8.35
CA PRO A 263 11.77 4.58 6.95
C PRO A 263 10.64 3.86 6.23
N ARG A 264 9.95 2.90 6.87
CA ARG A 264 8.79 2.21 6.32
C ARG A 264 7.65 3.18 5.99
N THR A 265 7.39 4.15 6.86
CA THR A 265 6.39 5.20 6.63
C THR A 265 6.79 6.08 5.44
N MET A 266 8.05 6.52 5.39
CA MET A 266 8.56 7.38 4.32
C MET A 266 8.51 6.71 2.95
N THR A 267 8.87 5.42 2.85
CA THR A 267 8.80 4.69 1.57
C THR A 267 7.37 4.50 1.11
N LEU A 268 6.43 4.21 2.01
CA LEU A 268 5.01 4.07 1.69
C LEU A 268 4.37 5.39 1.22
N LEU A 269 4.63 6.50 1.91
CA LEU A 269 4.12 7.82 1.49
C LEU A 269 4.70 8.25 0.14
N SER A 270 6.00 7.98 -0.08
CA SER A 270 6.64 8.22 -1.37
C SER A 270 6.02 7.36 -2.48
N LEU A 271 5.71 6.10 -2.18
CA LEU A 271 5.06 5.18 -3.10
C LEU A 271 3.63 5.62 -3.44
N LEU A 272 2.84 6.06 -2.46
CA LEU A 272 1.48 6.59 -2.68
C LEU A 272 1.51 7.77 -3.66
N TRP A 273 2.40 8.75 -3.40
CA TRP A 273 2.55 9.93 -4.25
C TRP A 273 3.05 9.60 -5.66
N LEU A 274 4.12 8.80 -5.76
CA LEU A 274 4.72 8.43 -7.04
C LEU A 274 3.77 7.55 -7.87
N GLY A 275 3.06 6.64 -7.22
CA GLY A 275 2.07 5.76 -7.84
C GLY A 275 0.95 6.56 -8.48
N GLY A 276 0.35 7.53 -7.77
CA GLY A 276 -0.66 8.41 -8.34
C GLY A 276 -0.15 9.18 -9.58
N ARG A 277 1.10 9.65 -9.52
CA ARG A 277 1.73 10.39 -10.64
C ARG A 277 1.94 9.50 -11.85
N TRP A 278 2.44 8.29 -11.65
CA TRP A 278 2.67 7.35 -12.74
C TRP A 278 1.36 6.86 -13.37
N LEU A 279 0.36 6.54 -12.56
CA LEU A 279 -0.98 6.13 -13.04
C LEU A 279 -1.63 7.23 -13.89
N THR A 280 -1.57 8.48 -13.46
CA THR A 280 -2.14 9.62 -14.20
C THR A 280 -1.38 9.92 -15.49
N ALA A 281 -0.08 9.60 -15.55
CA ALA A 281 0.77 9.82 -16.72
C ALA A 281 0.70 8.72 -17.77
N THR A 282 -0.06 7.64 -17.52
CA THR A 282 -0.14 6.51 -18.44
C THR A 282 -1.03 6.85 -19.62
N LEU A 283 -0.56 6.56 -20.85
CA LEU A 283 -1.36 6.65 -22.06
C LEU A 283 -2.15 5.35 -22.22
N GLY A 284 -3.47 5.43 -22.36
CA GLY A 284 -4.30 4.23 -22.50
C GLY A 284 -4.88 3.75 -21.18
N LEU A 285 -6.21 3.65 -21.14
CA LEU A 285 -6.95 3.25 -19.93
C LEU A 285 -6.56 1.84 -19.45
N GLY A 286 -6.33 0.90 -20.37
CA GLY A 286 -5.93 -0.47 -20.02
C GLY A 286 -4.55 -0.55 -19.36
N ASP A 287 -3.62 0.32 -19.79
CA ASP A 287 -2.26 0.35 -19.24
C ASP A 287 -2.25 0.95 -17.83
N VAL A 288 -3.20 1.84 -17.50
CA VAL A 288 -3.34 2.37 -16.12
C VAL A 288 -3.58 1.23 -15.12
N LEU A 289 -4.47 0.28 -15.47
CA LEU A 289 -4.76 -0.86 -14.59
C LEU A 289 -3.55 -1.78 -14.43
N LEU A 290 -2.84 -2.08 -15.53
CA LEU A 290 -1.62 -2.88 -15.50
C LEU A 290 -0.52 -2.22 -14.66
N ASN A 291 -0.36 -0.90 -14.78
CA ASN A 291 0.59 -0.13 -13.98
C ASN A 291 0.18 -0.10 -12.49
N GLY A 292 -1.11 -0.11 -12.18
CA GLY A 292 -1.62 -0.24 -10.81
C GLY A 292 -1.24 -1.58 -10.17
N LEU A 293 -1.44 -2.68 -10.90
CA LEU A 293 -1.00 -4.01 -10.46
C LEU A 293 0.53 -4.08 -10.33
N ALA A 294 1.27 -3.41 -11.22
CA ALA A 294 2.72 -3.36 -11.12
C ALA A 294 3.20 -2.67 -9.83
N LEU A 295 2.50 -1.61 -9.40
CA LEU A 295 2.79 -0.90 -8.15
C LEU A 295 2.46 -1.74 -6.90
N GLU A 296 1.45 -2.61 -6.96
CA GLU A 296 1.11 -3.54 -5.88
C GLU A 296 2.28 -4.46 -5.52
N PHE A 297 3.06 -4.91 -6.51
CA PHE A 297 4.26 -5.72 -6.24
C PHE A 297 5.31 -5.00 -5.38
N LEU A 298 5.40 -3.67 -5.46
CA LEU A 298 6.32 -2.89 -4.62
C LEU A 298 5.86 -2.86 -3.16
N VAL A 299 4.54 -2.85 -2.93
CA VAL A 299 3.95 -2.90 -1.59
C VAL A 299 4.21 -4.28 -0.95
N ILE A 300 3.99 -5.36 -1.71
CA ILE A 300 4.11 -6.75 -1.24
C ILE A 300 5.58 -7.20 -1.06
N LEU A 301 6.54 -6.47 -1.61
CA LEU A 301 7.96 -6.86 -1.60
C LEU A 301 8.51 -7.23 -0.21
N LYS A 302 8.09 -6.52 0.85
CA LYS A 302 8.53 -6.80 2.23
C LYS A 302 8.09 -8.20 2.70
N GLU A 303 6.91 -8.65 2.30
CA GLU A 303 6.36 -9.96 2.66
C GLU A 303 7.01 -11.06 1.84
N LEU A 304 7.30 -10.79 0.57
CA LEU A 304 8.07 -11.71 -0.26
C LEU A 304 9.44 -11.98 0.35
N LEU A 305 10.16 -10.91 0.76
CA LEU A 305 11.46 -11.05 1.41
C LEU A 305 11.35 -11.76 2.76
N TYR A 306 10.33 -11.48 3.56
CA TYR A 306 10.06 -12.22 4.79
C TYR A 306 9.90 -13.72 4.50
N ASN A 307 9.10 -14.04 3.49
CA ASN A 307 8.78 -15.41 3.11
C ASN A 307 9.96 -16.20 2.51
N VAL A 308 10.98 -15.52 2.00
CA VAL A 308 12.16 -16.17 1.39
C VAL A 308 13.35 -16.17 2.34
N CYS A 309 13.64 -15.04 2.99
CA CYS A 309 14.85 -14.86 3.77
C CYS A 309 14.72 -15.41 5.20
N ILE A 310 13.51 -15.44 5.77
CA ILE A 310 13.34 -15.76 7.19
C ILE A 310 12.98 -17.23 7.36
N SER A 311 13.80 -17.93 8.15
CA SER A 311 13.63 -19.35 8.45
C SER A 311 12.30 -19.63 9.18
N HIS A 312 11.73 -20.82 8.99
CA HIS A 312 10.47 -21.21 9.64
C HIS A 312 10.54 -21.04 11.18
N ARG A 313 11.65 -21.46 11.81
CA ARG A 313 11.84 -21.35 13.26
C ARG A 313 11.74 -19.91 13.75
N THR A 314 12.31 -18.97 13.01
CA THR A 314 12.28 -17.55 13.37
C THR A 314 10.92 -16.90 13.13
N ARG A 315 10.07 -17.48 12.28
CA ARG A 315 8.68 -17.04 12.13
C ARG A 315 7.84 -17.44 13.33
N VAL A 316 7.94 -18.70 13.76
CA VAL A 316 7.27 -19.18 14.98
C VAL A 316 7.71 -18.36 16.19
N ASP A 317 9.00 -18.04 16.29
CA ASP A 317 9.53 -17.13 17.31
C ASP A 317 8.87 -15.73 17.27
N THR A 318 8.55 -15.22 16.09
CA THR A 318 7.92 -13.89 15.91
C THR A 318 6.46 -13.92 16.31
N GLN A 319 5.73 -14.98 15.94
CA GLN A 319 4.32 -15.19 16.28
C GLN A 319 4.13 -15.41 17.79
N ARG A 320 5.12 -15.99 18.48
CA ARG A 320 5.07 -16.19 19.94
C ARG A 320 5.32 -14.93 20.74
N LEU A 321 5.80 -13.85 20.12
CA LEU A 321 6.00 -12.58 20.80
C LEU A 321 4.69 -11.79 20.73
N LEU A 322 3.98 -11.74 21.85
CA LEU A 322 2.68 -11.13 21.95
C LEU A 322 2.81 -9.73 22.55
N VAL A 323 2.16 -8.76 21.93
CA VAL A 323 2.19 -7.34 22.34
C VAL A 323 0.84 -6.96 22.90
N LYS A 324 0.85 -6.18 23.99
CA LYS A 324 -0.38 -5.69 24.62
C LYS A 324 -1.22 -4.91 23.59
N PRO A 325 -2.52 -5.19 23.45
CA PRO A 325 -3.40 -4.44 22.56
C PRO A 325 -3.49 -2.97 22.99
N PHE A 326 -3.91 -2.10 22.07
CA PHE A 326 -4.08 -0.66 22.37
C PHE A 326 -5.14 -0.43 23.45
N LEU A 327 -6.23 -1.22 23.42
CA LEU A 327 -7.32 -1.24 24.39
C LEU A 327 -7.41 -2.65 24.99
N GLU A 328 -7.33 -2.75 26.31
CA GLU A 328 -7.43 -4.03 27.04
C GLU A 328 -8.88 -4.52 27.14
N THR A 329 -9.81 -3.57 27.18
CA THR A 329 -11.26 -3.79 27.11
C THR A 329 -11.82 -2.87 26.05
N ASP A 330 -12.42 -3.43 25.01
CA ASP A 330 -13.19 -2.65 24.04
C ASP A 330 -14.66 -2.82 24.39
N GLN A 331 -15.25 -1.76 24.92
CA GLN A 331 -16.69 -1.64 24.92
C GLN A 331 -17.11 -1.31 23.50
N ALA A 332 -18.26 -1.81 23.04
CA ALA A 332 -18.81 -1.49 21.72
C ALA A 332 -19.09 0.01 21.56
N THR A 333 -18.03 0.79 21.35
CA THR A 333 -18.10 2.24 21.19
C THR A 333 -18.48 2.53 19.76
N PHE A 334 -19.26 3.59 19.58
CA PHE A 334 -19.58 4.08 18.25
C PHE A 334 -18.30 4.26 17.40
N SER A 335 -17.16 4.62 18.02
CA SER A 335 -15.87 4.82 17.34
C SER A 335 -15.38 3.62 16.53
N SER A 336 -15.47 2.40 17.06
CA SER A 336 -14.97 1.20 16.36
C SER A 336 -15.74 0.94 15.06
N PHE A 337 -17.04 1.28 15.02
CA PHE A 337 -17.87 1.15 13.83
C PHE A 337 -17.54 2.17 12.72
N PHE A 338 -16.97 3.33 13.07
CA PHE A 338 -16.63 4.37 12.10
C PHE A 338 -15.19 4.30 11.61
N GLU A 339 -14.30 3.59 12.30
CA GLU A 339 -12.88 3.57 11.95
C GLU A 339 -12.64 3.19 10.47
N GLY A 340 -13.21 2.06 10.02
CA GLY A 340 -13.10 1.63 8.62
C GLY A 340 -13.72 2.62 7.62
N LYS A 341 -14.81 3.29 8.03
CA LYS A 341 -15.49 4.30 7.19
C LYS A 341 -14.67 5.58 7.06
N VAL A 342 -14.01 6.01 8.14
CA VAL A 342 -13.14 7.18 8.14
C VAL A 342 -11.99 6.97 7.15
N TRP A 343 -11.34 5.80 7.18
CA TRP A 343 -10.29 5.48 6.21
C TRP A 343 -10.79 5.49 4.77
N GLY A 344 -11.95 4.88 4.50
CA GLY A 344 -12.59 4.93 3.18
C GLY A 344 -12.88 6.36 2.69
N ILE A 345 -13.42 7.21 3.56
CA ILE A 345 -13.68 8.63 3.25
C ILE A 345 -12.38 9.37 2.99
N LEU A 346 -11.33 9.14 3.79
CA LEU A 346 -10.00 9.74 3.60
C LEU A 346 -9.38 9.30 2.26
N SER A 347 -9.55 8.04 1.86
CA SER A 347 -9.11 7.54 0.54
C SER A 347 -9.84 8.23 -0.60
N ALA A 348 -11.16 8.37 -0.51
CA ALA A 348 -11.96 9.04 -1.52
C ALA A 348 -11.61 10.53 -1.62
N ALA A 349 -11.49 11.21 -0.47
CA ALA A 349 -11.05 12.59 -0.39
C ALA A 349 -9.66 12.77 -1.00
N TRP A 350 -8.71 11.88 -0.70
CA TRP A 350 -7.38 11.91 -1.30
C TRP A 350 -7.42 11.71 -2.81
N ALA A 351 -8.21 10.75 -3.33
CA ALA A 351 -8.32 10.53 -4.77
C ALA A 351 -8.87 11.76 -5.51
N VAL A 352 -9.90 12.41 -4.95
CA VAL A 352 -10.46 13.67 -5.48
C VAL A 352 -9.42 14.79 -5.40
N LEU A 353 -8.82 15.02 -4.23
CA LEU A 353 -7.80 16.05 -4.05
C LEU A 353 -6.61 15.82 -4.98
N TYR A 354 -6.20 14.57 -5.17
CA TYR A 354 -5.10 14.22 -6.05
C TYR A 354 -5.40 14.60 -7.50
N VAL A 355 -6.54 14.13 -8.03
CA VAL A 355 -6.92 14.35 -9.43
C VAL A 355 -7.15 15.84 -9.74
N TYR A 356 -7.76 16.60 -8.81
CA TYR A 356 -8.10 18.00 -9.04
C TYR A 356 -7.03 19.01 -8.62
N GLN A 357 -6.23 18.72 -7.59
CA GLN A 357 -5.29 19.70 -6.99
C GLN A 357 -3.83 19.26 -7.09
N PHE A 358 -3.53 17.98 -6.83
CA PHE A 358 -2.13 17.54 -6.70
C PHE A 358 -1.54 16.93 -7.98
N GLN A 359 -2.33 16.71 -9.02
CA GLN A 359 -1.80 16.20 -10.28
C GLN A 359 -0.81 17.23 -10.85
N LEU A 360 0.45 16.80 -11.02
CA LEU A 360 1.53 17.58 -11.64
C LEU A 360 1.90 17.05 -13.03
N VAL A 361 1.10 16.12 -13.57
CA VAL A 361 1.37 15.47 -14.85
C VAL A 361 1.10 16.45 -15.98
N LEU A 362 -0.08 17.08 -15.97
CA LEU A 362 -0.47 18.11 -16.92
C LEU A 362 -0.72 19.42 -16.15
N PRO A 363 0.32 20.27 -15.95
CA PRO A 363 0.10 21.57 -15.32
C PRO A 363 -0.90 22.38 -16.16
N ASP A 364 -1.76 23.13 -15.47
CA ASP A 364 -2.81 23.97 -16.02
C ASP A 364 -3.89 23.23 -16.83
N TYR A 365 -4.09 21.93 -16.58
CA TYR A 365 -5.14 21.15 -17.24
C TYR A 365 -6.54 21.72 -16.99
N ARG A 366 -7.28 22.04 -18.07
CA ARG A 366 -8.56 22.77 -18.01
C ARG A 366 -9.79 21.89 -18.22
N TRP A 367 -9.66 20.58 -18.13
CA TRP A 367 -10.76 19.63 -18.40
C TRP A 367 -11.34 19.75 -19.82
N ASP A 368 -10.54 20.27 -20.75
CA ASP A 368 -10.91 20.60 -22.13
C ASP A 368 -11.03 19.38 -23.06
N LEU A 369 -10.44 18.24 -22.67
CA LEU A 369 -10.60 16.98 -23.41
C LEU A 369 -11.99 16.35 -23.28
N ARG A 370 -12.76 16.68 -22.23
CA ARG A 370 -14.01 15.97 -21.91
C ARG A 370 -15.06 16.11 -23.01
N VAL A 371 -15.25 17.33 -23.53
CA VAL A 371 -16.30 17.63 -24.52
C VAL A 371 -15.96 17.02 -25.90
N PRO A 372 -14.75 17.23 -26.46
CA PRO A 372 -14.42 16.67 -27.78
C PRO A 372 -14.36 15.14 -27.79
N CYS A 373 -13.86 14.54 -26.70
CA CYS A 373 -13.72 13.09 -26.60
C CYS A 373 -15.02 12.33 -26.35
N GLY A 374 -16.09 13.00 -25.88
CA GLY A 374 -17.40 12.37 -25.68
C GLY A 374 -17.98 11.72 -26.95
N LYS A 375 -17.54 12.14 -28.14
CA LYS A 375 -17.96 11.55 -29.43
C LYS A 375 -17.17 10.31 -29.83
N TYR A 376 -15.92 10.19 -29.38
CA TYR A 376 -15.01 9.12 -29.80
C TYR A 376 -15.11 7.87 -28.93
N ILE A 377 -15.70 8.02 -27.76
CA ILE A 377 -15.72 6.98 -26.75
C ILE A 377 -17.13 6.44 -26.77
N PRO A 378 -17.33 5.20 -27.24
CA PRO A 378 -18.65 4.60 -27.22
C PRO A 378 -19.07 4.56 -25.76
N VAL A 379 -19.99 5.44 -25.39
CA VAL A 379 -20.69 5.34 -24.13
C VAL A 379 -21.49 4.05 -24.27
N GLY A 380 -20.92 2.95 -23.77
CA GLY A 380 -21.72 1.75 -23.55
C GLY A 380 -22.94 2.18 -22.71
N PRO A 381 -24.12 1.58 -22.91
CA PRO A 381 -25.37 1.99 -22.26
C PRO A 381 -25.42 1.76 -20.73
N LEU A 382 -24.28 1.83 -20.05
CA LEU A 382 -24.07 1.59 -18.64
C LEU A 382 -23.42 2.84 -18.01
N MET A 383 -24.20 3.92 -17.90
CA MET A 383 -24.07 4.92 -16.84
C MET A 383 -25.31 5.81 -16.80
#